data_AF-A0A259IHV4-F1
#
_entry.id   AF-A0A259IHV4-F1
#
_cell.length_a   1.000
_cell.length_b   1.000
_cell.length_c   1.000
_cell.angle_alpha   90.00
_cell.angle_beta   90.00
_cell.angle_gamma   90.00
#
_symmetry.space_group_name_H-M   'P 1'
#
loop_
_entity.id
_entity.type
_entity.pdbx_description
1 polymer ?
#
loop_
_entity_poly.entity_id
_entity_poly.type
_entity_poly.pdbx_seq_one_letter_code
_entity_poly.pdbx_strand_id
1 'polypeptide(L)'
;MSHKSYLLLLSLLAAFGSTTALAQKAGSGSDQIASFASPIEGVPTEGELFGLPVNLHGQTTYINQRYNNFNSSYSGQNSLNAQKSMSYTWSGTLFMGARLAPNTDVYFNPEVISGVPFSGLVGLGGFPNGEGSKATGAQAKFYSARAFARHTINQEGDKVVLENEANQITQTVSSNRIVLTGGQFSTLDIFDDSRYAKDPRIQFMNWGNMTYLAYDYAADARGYSWGLAGEWYLDNWVMRASRMLAPKSPNGRDLNWQIFNTYGDQ
;
A
#
# COMPACT_ATOMS: atom_id res chain seq x y z
N MET A 1 43.57 31.20 1.98
CA MET A 1 43.37 29.78 1.61
C MET A 1 43.47 28.97 2.90
N SER A 2 42.51 28.17 3.39
CA SER A 2 41.11 27.92 3.05
C SER A 2 40.46 27.20 4.25
N HIS A 3 39.82 27.94 5.17
CA HIS A 3 39.04 27.36 6.27
C HIS A 3 37.86 26.48 5.79
N LYS A 4 37.49 26.57 4.50
CA LYS A 4 36.49 25.71 3.85
C LYS A 4 36.95 24.26 3.65
N SER A 5 38.25 23.97 3.70
CA SER A 5 38.80 22.62 3.48
C SER A 5 38.58 21.68 4.67
N TYR A 6 38.58 22.23 5.89
CA TYR A 6 38.42 21.43 7.12
C TYR A 6 36.97 20.99 7.37
N LEU A 7 35.99 21.82 6.98
CA LEU A 7 34.56 21.46 7.06
C LEU A 7 34.18 20.34 6.08
N LEU A 8 34.83 20.28 4.92
CA LEU A 8 34.61 19.21 3.93
C LEU A 8 35.28 17.89 4.35
N LEU A 9 36.40 17.96 5.07
CA LEU A 9 37.05 16.77 5.63
C LEU A 9 36.29 16.18 6.83
N LEU A 10 35.65 17.03 7.65
CA LEU A 10 34.84 16.59 8.78
C LEU A 10 33.53 15.91 8.34
N SER A 11 32.91 16.38 7.25
CA SER A 11 31.72 15.73 6.68
C SER A 11 32.04 14.40 5.99
N LEU A 12 33.24 14.26 5.42
CA LEU A 12 33.72 12.99 4.83
C LEU A 12 34.08 11.94 5.91
N LEU A 13 34.62 12.34 7.06
CA LEU A 13 34.91 11.38 8.15
C LEU A 13 33.65 10.85 8.85
N ALA A 14 32.55 11.60 8.87
CA ALA A 14 31.27 11.12 9.41
C ALA A 14 30.60 10.05 8.53
N ALA A 15 31.02 9.89 7.27
CA ALA A 15 30.47 8.91 6.33
C ALA A 15 31.13 7.51 6.40
N PHE A 16 32.29 7.38 7.06
CA PHE A 16 33.06 6.12 7.13
C PHE A 16 33.12 5.49 8.52
N GLY A 17 32.41 6.05 9.50
CA GLY A 17 32.14 5.37 10.76
C GLY A 17 31.13 4.27 10.53
N SER A 18 31.59 3.07 10.20
CA SER A 18 30.79 1.84 10.22
C SER A 18 30.34 1.57 11.66
N THR A 19 29.29 2.25 12.09
CA THR A 19 28.49 1.80 13.22
C THR A 19 27.81 0.52 12.77
N THR A 20 28.32 -0.62 13.23
CA THR A 20 27.54 -1.84 13.23
C THR A 20 26.33 -1.57 14.12
N ALA A 21 25.21 -1.19 13.52
CA ALA A 21 23.93 -1.24 14.18
C ALA A 21 23.66 -2.73 14.45
N LEU A 22 23.96 -3.18 15.66
CA LEU A 22 23.46 -4.45 16.16
C LEU A 22 21.95 -4.25 16.35
N ALA A 23 21.19 -4.52 15.30
CA ALA A 23 19.76 -4.71 15.42
C ALA A 23 19.56 -5.93 16.32
N GLN A 24 19.32 -5.68 17.61
CA GLN A 24 18.88 -6.73 18.51
C GLN A 24 17.57 -7.25 17.95
N LYS A 25 17.52 -8.54 17.63
CA LYS A 25 16.28 -9.24 17.28
C LYS A 25 15.38 -9.20 18.52
N ALA A 26 14.60 -8.14 18.65
CA ALA A 26 13.57 -8.01 19.67
C ALA A 26 12.36 -8.86 19.23
N GLY A 27 12.54 -10.18 19.24
CA GLY A 27 11.46 -11.12 19.00
C GLY A 27 11.38 -12.10 20.15
N SER A 28 10.33 -11.98 20.98
CA SER A 28 9.82 -13.18 21.64
C SER A 28 9.33 -14.10 20.54
N GLY A 29 9.55 -15.42 20.61
CA GLY A 29 9.30 -16.40 19.52
C GLY A 29 7.88 -16.46 18.91
N SER A 30 7.02 -15.47 19.17
CA SER A 30 5.77 -15.12 18.50
C SER A 30 5.92 -14.32 17.20
N ASP A 31 7.12 -13.83 16.84
CA ASP A 31 7.37 -13.11 15.57
C ASP A 31 7.47 -14.09 14.39
N GLN A 32 6.46 -14.93 14.25
CA GLN A 32 6.28 -15.81 13.11
C GLN A 32 5.64 -14.98 12.00
N ILE A 33 6.45 -14.38 11.12
CA ILE A 33 5.95 -13.97 9.80
C ILE A 33 5.73 -15.27 9.02
N ALA A 34 4.55 -15.84 9.17
CA ALA A 34 4.11 -16.94 8.34
C ALA A 34 3.30 -16.35 7.18
N SER A 35 4.00 -16.01 6.09
CA SER A 35 3.33 -15.70 4.83
C SER A 35 3.15 -17.01 4.06
N PHE A 36 1.91 -17.45 3.91
CA PHE A 36 1.56 -18.57 3.04
C PHE A 36 0.93 -17.99 1.78
N ALA A 37 1.71 -17.88 0.71
CA ALA A 37 1.27 -17.43 -0.61
C ALA A 37 1.29 -18.59 -1.62
N SER A 38 0.87 -19.78 -1.17
CA SER A 38 0.77 -20.94 -2.07
C SER A 38 -0.64 -21.02 -2.65
N PRO A 39 -0.78 -21.32 -3.96
CA PRO A 39 -2.08 -21.63 -4.54
C PRO A 39 -2.77 -22.74 -3.75
N ILE A 40 -4.08 -22.61 -3.54
CA ILE A 40 -4.89 -23.69 -2.98
C ILE A 40 -5.09 -24.71 -4.11
N GLU A 41 -4.53 -25.91 -3.93
CA GLU A 41 -4.62 -26.97 -4.92
C GLU A 41 -6.09 -27.26 -5.29
N GLY A 42 -6.38 -27.35 -6.59
CA GLY A 42 -7.74 -27.59 -7.10
C GLY A 42 -8.67 -26.37 -7.16
N VAL A 43 -8.20 -25.18 -6.76
CA VAL A 43 -8.97 -23.93 -6.87
C VAL A 43 -8.31 -23.01 -7.90
N PRO A 44 -8.76 -22.99 -9.17
CA PRO A 44 -8.21 -22.07 -10.15
C PRO A 44 -8.56 -20.62 -9.76
N THR A 45 -7.58 -19.72 -9.91
CA THR A 45 -7.74 -18.29 -9.62
C THR A 45 -8.17 -17.49 -10.85
N GLU A 46 -8.29 -18.13 -12.01
CA GLU A 46 -8.80 -17.53 -13.26
C GLU A 46 -9.66 -18.55 -14.01
N GLY A 47 -10.66 -18.06 -14.74
CA GLY A 47 -11.58 -18.89 -15.52
C GLY A 47 -12.53 -18.04 -16.35
N GLU A 48 -13.66 -18.62 -16.73
CA GLU A 48 -14.72 -17.93 -17.47
C GLU A 48 -16.05 -18.00 -16.73
N LEU A 49 -16.79 -16.89 -16.71
CA LEU A 49 -18.14 -16.79 -16.21
C LEU A 49 -19.01 -16.07 -17.24
N PHE A 50 -20.11 -16.71 -17.68
CA PHE A 50 -20.97 -16.22 -18.76
C PHE A 50 -20.21 -15.88 -20.07
N GLY A 51 -19.11 -16.60 -20.35
CA GLY A 51 -18.24 -16.37 -21.51
C GLY A 51 -17.31 -15.16 -21.38
N LEU A 52 -17.20 -14.56 -20.19
CA LEU A 52 -16.26 -13.49 -19.89
C LEU A 52 -15.11 -14.03 -19.04
N PRO A 53 -13.84 -13.69 -19.35
CA PRO A 53 -12.72 -14.00 -18.46
C PRO A 53 -12.90 -13.33 -17.09
N VAL A 54 -12.68 -14.10 -16.03
CA VAL A 54 -12.76 -13.64 -14.65
C VAL A 54 -11.60 -14.18 -13.83
N ASN A 55 -11.17 -13.42 -12.82
CA ASN A 55 -10.21 -13.92 -11.84
C ASN A 55 -10.70 -13.66 -10.40
N LEU A 56 -10.27 -14.53 -9.50
CA LEU A 56 -10.60 -14.47 -8.08
C LEU A 56 -9.36 -14.81 -7.25
N HIS A 57 -8.96 -13.87 -6.41
CA HIS A 57 -7.90 -14.05 -5.42
C HIS A 57 -8.40 -13.67 -4.03
N GLY A 58 -7.70 -14.15 -3.01
CA GLY A 58 -8.02 -13.84 -1.62
C GLY A 58 -6.76 -13.69 -0.79
N GLN A 59 -6.74 -12.69 0.09
CA GLN A 59 -5.68 -12.48 1.06
C GLN A 59 -6.29 -12.28 2.44
N THR A 60 -5.74 -12.96 3.44
CA THR A 60 -6.00 -12.68 4.85
C THR A 60 -4.67 -12.40 5.53
N THR A 61 -4.63 -11.44 6.43
CA THR A 61 -3.41 -11.06 7.13
C THR A 61 -3.72 -10.82 8.60
N TYR A 62 -2.89 -11.37 9.48
CA TYR A 62 -2.95 -11.11 10.91
C TYR A 62 -1.57 -10.66 11.39
N ILE A 63 -1.51 -9.44 11.93
CA ILE A 63 -0.29 -8.85 12.48
C ILE A 63 -0.49 -8.71 13.98
N ASN A 64 0.39 -9.29 14.79
CA ASN A 64 0.41 -9.13 16.25
C ASN A 64 1.74 -8.54 16.67
N GLN A 65 1.71 -7.45 17.42
CA GLN A 65 2.90 -6.78 17.93
C GLN A 65 2.76 -6.59 19.43
N ARG A 66 3.88 -6.68 20.16
CA ARG A 66 3.91 -6.53 21.62
C ARG A 66 5.16 -5.77 22.04
N TYR A 67 5.05 -5.05 23.14
CA TYR A 67 6.22 -4.52 23.84
C TYR A 67 6.05 -4.71 25.35
N ASN A 68 7.18 -4.87 26.06
CA ASN A 68 7.21 -4.94 27.52
C ASN A 68 7.25 -3.54 28.13
N ASN A 69 7.05 -3.45 29.46
CA ASN A 69 7.22 -2.20 30.18
C ASN A 69 8.56 -1.54 29.83
N PHE A 70 8.54 -0.22 29.62
CA PHE A 70 9.74 0.58 29.45
C PHE A 70 9.69 1.80 30.35
N ASN A 71 10.85 2.36 30.68
CA ASN A 71 10.92 3.57 31.50
C ASN A 71 10.61 4.79 30.64
N SER A 72 9.65 5.60 31.07
CA SER A 72 9.35 6.90 30.46
C SER A 72 9.40 7.99 31.52
N SER A 73 10.27 8.97 31.34
CA SER A 73 10.41 10.10 32.28
C SER A 73 9.20 11.03 32.29
N TYR A 74 8.37 10.97 31.25
CA TYR A 74 7.13 11.74 31.11
C TYR A 74 6.06 10.95 30.35
N SER A 75 4.79 11.29 30.55
CA SER A 75 3.67 10.77 29.78
C SER A 75 2.56 11.82 29.76
N GLY A 76 1.96 12.04 28.59
CA GLY A 76 0.88 13.00 28.40
C GLY A 76 -0.04 12.61 27.25
N GLN A 77 -0.86 13.57 26.81
CA GLN A 77 -1.69 13.39 25.62
C GLN A 77 -0.81 13.00 24.43
N ASN A 78 -1.27 12.04 23.61
CA ASN A 78 -0.57 11.54 22.44
C ASN A 78 0.78 10.85 22.73
N SER A 79 1.01 10.35 23.95
CA SER A 79 2.21 9.56 24.30
C SER A 79 1.99 8.05 24.14
N LEU A 80 3.08 7.32 23.86
CA LEU A 80 3.05 5.86 23.86
C LEU A 80 2.97 5.37 25.32
N ASN A 81 2.08 4.42 25.60
CA ASN A 81 1.91 3.92 26.96
C ASN A 81 3.14 3.12 27.38
N ALA A 82 3.76 3.48 28.51
CA ALA A 82 4.95 2.82 29.05
C ALA A 82 4.70 1.40 29.58
N GLN A 83 3.44 1.03 29.82
CA GLN A 83 3.05 -0.31 30.28
C GLN A 83 3.01 -1.30 29.12
N LYS A 84 3.33 -2.56 29.42
CA LYS A 84 3.25 -3.69 28.51
C LYS A 84 1.92 -3.67 27.78
N SER A 85 2.01 -3.71 26.46
CA SER A 85 0.86 -3.63 25.59
C SER A 85 0.96 -4.62 24.44
N MET A 86 -0.18 -4.92 23.84
CA MET A 86 -0.31 -5.73 22.64
C MET A 86 -1.21 -4.99 21.66
N SER A 87 -0.78 -4.96 20.41
CA SER A 87 -1.54 -4.45 19.28
C SER A 87 -1.73 -5.56 18.27
N TYR A 88 -2.86 -5.52 17.57
CA TYR A 88 -3.07 -6.40 16.43
C TYR A 88 -3.88 -5.74 15.33
N THR A 89 -3.71 -6.23 14.11
CA THR A 89 -4.66 -6.07 13.01
C THR A 89 -4.98 -7.42 12.40
N TRP A 90 -6.22 -7.57 11.96
CA TRP A 90 -6.67 -8.63 11.09
C TRP A 90 -7.34 -7.99 9.89
N SER A 91 -6.93 -8.38 8.69
CA SER A 91 -7.54 -7.94 7.45
C SER A 91 -7.85 -9.13 6.55
N GLY A 92 -8.88 -8.98 5.72
CA GLY A 92 -9.27 -9.96 4.72
C GLY A 92 -9.78 -9.25 3.49
N THR A 93 -9.23 -9.58 2.33
CA THR A 93 -9.57 -8.95 1.05
C THR A 93 -9.84 -10.02 0.01
N LEU A 94 -10.97 -9.89 -0.68
CA LEU A 94 -11.21 -10.62 -1.92
C LEU A 94 -10.85 -9.71 -3.08
N PHE A 95 -10.25 -10.27 -4.11
CA PHE A 95 -9.96 -9.56 -5.34
C PHE A 95 -10.71 -10.24 -6.48
N MET A 96 -11.68 -9.53 -7.03
CA MET A 96 -12.52 -10.03 -8.11
C MET A 96 -12.27 -9.18 -9.35
N GLY A 97 -11.90 -9.81 -10.45
CA GLY A 97 -11.74 -9.20 -11.75
C GLY A 97 -12.68 -9.81 -12.79
N ALA A 98 -13.16 -8.99 -13.72
CA ALA A 98 -13.84 -9.46 -14.93
C ALA A 98 -13.41 -8.63 -16.15
N ARG A 99 -13.16 -9.30 -17.28
CA ARG A 99 -12.92 -8.64 -18.57
C ARG A 99 -14.24 -8.44 -19.31
N LEU A 100 -14.73 -7.20 -19.38
CA LEU A 100 -16.04 -6.89 -19.97
C LEU A 100 -15.97 -6.68 -21.49
N ALA A 101 -14.80 -6.28 -21.98
CA ALA A 101 -14.53 -6.06 -23.41
C ALA A 101 -13.03 -6.28 -23.68
N PRO A 102 -12.59 -6.38 -24.94
CA PRO A 102 -11.17 -6.46 -25.26
C PRO A 102 -10.38 -5.35 -24.57
N ASN A 103 -9.32 -5.74 -23.86
CA ASN A 103 -8.44 -4.85 -23.09
C ASN A 103 -9.16 -3.98 -22.03
N THR A 104 -10.35 -4.36 -21.60
CA THR A 104 -11.16 -3.61 -20.62
C THR A 104 -11.56 -4.51 -19.46
N ASP A 105 -10.93 -4.29 -18.32
CA ASP A 105 -11.11 -5.08 -17.11
C ASP A 105 -11.78 -4.22 -16.04
N VAL A 106 -12.64 -4.82 -15.23
CA VAL A 106 -13.20 -4.20 -14.02
C VAL A 106 -12.79 -5.02 -12.81
N TYR A 107 -12.50 -4.33 -11.71
CA TYR A 107 -12.06 -4.94 -10.46
C TYR A 107 -12.86 -4.41 -9.29
N PHE A 108 -13.27 -5.31 -8.40
CA PHE A 108 -13.90 -4.98 -7.13
C PHE A 108 -13.22 -5.74 -6.00
N ASN A 109 -12.81 -5.03 -4.95
CA ASN A 109 -12.11 -5.60 -3.81
C ASN A 109 -12.82 -5.21 -2.50
N PRO A 110 -13.77 -6.04 -2.00
CA PRO A 110 -14.28 -5.87 -0.66
C PRO A 110 -13.19 -6.27 0.35
N GLU A 111 -13.02 -5.44 1.38
CA GLU A 111 -12.04 -5.62 2.45
C GLU A 111 -12.76 -5.57 3.80
N VAL A 112 -12.36 -6.46 4.70
CA VAL A 112 -12.71 -6.43 6.11
C VAL A 112 -11.47 -6.14 6.93
N ILE A 113 -11.61 -5.31 7.96
CA ILE A 113 -10.52 -5.06 8.90
C ILE A 113 -11.02 -4.98 10.34
N SER A 114 -10.23 -5.50 11.27
CA SER A 114 -10.36 -5.34 12.72
C SER A 114 -8.97 -5.10 13.31
N GLY A 115 -8.86 -4.26 14.33
CA GLY A 115 -7.57 -4.10 15.00
C GLY A 115 -7.57 -3.08 16.11
N VAL A 116 -6.65 -3.28 17.05
CA VAL A 116 -6.41 -2.38 18.18
C VAL A 116 -4.97 -1.89 18.10
N PRO A 117 -4.74 -0.63 17.70
CA PRO A 117 -3.40 -0.07 17.60
C PRO A 117 -2.82 0.28 18.98
N PHE A 118 -1.49 0.31 19.09
CA PHE A 118 -0.84 0.83 20.29
C PHE A 118 -1.24 2.28 20.57
N SER A 119 -1.65 2.57 21.80
CA SER A 119 -2.04 3.90 22.27
C SER A 119 -3.08 4.64 21.40
N GLY A 120 -3.80 3.98 20.47
CA GLY A 120 -4.66 4.69 19.53
C GLY A 120 -3.90 5.37 18.37
N LEU A 121 -2.77 4.80 17.92
CA LEU A 121 -1.90 5.31 16.85
C LEU A 121 -1.15 6.62 17.18
N VAL A 122 -0.90 6.89 18.45
CA VAL A 122 -0.14 8.07 18.89
C VAL A 122 1.07 7.66 19.72
N GLY A 123 2.02 8.58 19.86
CA GLY A 123 3.23 8.37 20.66
C GLY A 123 4.43 7.77 19.94
N LEU A 124 4.28 7.46 18.65
CA LEU A 124 5.36 7.02 17.77
C LEU A 124 5.37 7.90 16.52
N GLY A 125 6.56 8.22 16.01
CA GLY A 125 6.74 9.02 14.79
C GLY A 125 6.37 8.30 13.50
N GLY A 126 6.07 7.01 13.56
CA GLY A 126 5.54 6.21 12.46
C GLY A 126 4.85 4.97 13.02
N PHE A 127 3.77 4.53 12.38
CA PHE A 127 3.02 3.38 12.88
C PHE A 127 3.84 2.09 12.69
N PRO A 128 4.03 1.29 13.75
CA PRO A 128 4.80 0.04 13.64
C PRO A 128 4.09 -1.02 12.80
N ASN A 129 2.78 -0.85 12.59
CA ASN A 129 1.94 -1.65 11.73
C ASN A 129 1.16 -0.72 10.78
N GLY A 130 1.45 -0.82 9.49
CA GLY A 130 0.89 -0.03 8.41
C GLY A 130 -0.60 -0.24 8.17
N GLU A 131 -1.15 -1.38 8.57
CA GLU A 131 -2.60 -1.61 8.56
C GLU A 131 -3.32 -0.89 9.70
N GLY A 132 -2.58 -0.48 10.73
CA GLY A 132 -3.13 0.12 11.95
C GLY A 132 -3.97 1.37 11.67
N SER A 133 -3.56 2.19 10.69
CA SER A 133 -4.30 3.40 10.28
C SER A 133 -5.70 3.12 9.75
N LYS A 134 -5.91 1.93 9.18
CA LYS A 134 -7.20 1.51 8.62
C LYS A 134 -8.13 0.91 9.69
N ALA A 135 -7.58 0.47 10.82
CA ALA A 135 -8.29 -0.21 11.88
C ALA A 135 -8.86 0.80 12.91
N THR A 136 -10.18 0.73 13.13
CA THR A 136 -10.90 1.64 14.03
C THR A 136 -11.37 0.96 15.31
N GLY A 137 -10.74 -0.14 15.71
CA GLY A 137 -11.08 -0.94 16.89
C GLY A 137 -11.30 -2.43 16.61
N ALA A 138 -11.61 -3.19 17.67
CA ALA A 138 -11.76 -4.64 17.61
C ALA A 138 -12.99 -5.13 16.83
N GLN A 139 -13.96 -4.26 16.56
CA GLN A 139 -15.12 -4.60 15.73
C GLN A 139 -14.69 -4.65 14.26
N ALA A 140 -14.92 -5.80 13.60
CA ALA A 140 -14.70 -5.93 12.17
C ALA A 140 -15.58 -4.97 11.38
N LYS A 141 -14.97 -4.26 10.42
CA LYS A 141 -15.67 -3.34 9.51
C LYS A 141 -15.42 -3.74 8.07
N PHE A 142 -16.50 -3.92 7.32
CA PHE A 142 -16.48 -4.19 5.88
C PHE A 142 -16.54 -2.90 5.07
N TYR A 143 -15.88 -2.87 3.92
CA TYR A 143 -15.90 -1.74 2.99
C TYR A 143 -15.35 -2.12 1.61
N SER A 144 -15.56 -1.22 0.65
CA SER A 144 -14.89 -1.27 -0.66
C SER A 144 -13.48 -0.70 -0.53
N ALA A 145 -12.45 -1.53 -0.69
CA ALA A 145 -11.06 -1.07 -0.80
C ALA A 145 -10.79 -0.56 -2.22
N ARG A 146 -11.25 -1.29 -3.24
CA ARG A 146 -11.08 -0.93 -4.64
C ARG A 146 -12.33 -1.24 -5.44
N ALA A 147 -12.63 -0.38 -6.41
CA ALA A 147 -13.74 -0.50 -7.35
C ALA A 147 -13.39 0.33 -8.60
N PHE A 148 -12.68 -0.25 -9.56
CA PHE A 148 -12.15 0.49 -10.70
C PHE A 148 -12.26 -0.28 -12.02
N ALA A 149 -12.26 0.46 -13.12
CA ALA A 149 -12.08 -0.07 -14.46
C ALA A 149 -10.68 0.28 -14.98
N ARG A 150 -10.09 -0.62 -15.76
CA ARG A 150 -8.82 -0.44 -16.44
C ARG A 150 -8.99 -0.74 -17.91
N HIS A 151 -8.58 0.20 -18.76
CA HIS A 151 -8.57 0.04 -20.21
C HIS A 151 -7.16 0.19 -20.76
N THR A 152 -6.73 -0.74 -21.61
CA THR A 152 -5.41 -0.74 -22.23
C THR A 152 -5.52 -0.49 -23.74
N ILE A 153 -4.84 0.55 -24.21
CA ILE A 153 -4.70 0.89 -25.63
C ILE A 153 -3.29 0.48 -26.06
N ASN A 154 -3.20 -0.64 -26.78
CA ASN A 154 -1.93 -1.15 -27.30
C ASN A 154 -1.45 -0.31 -28.50
N GLN A 155 -0.15 -0.04 -28.55
CA GLN A 155 0.54 0.62 -29.66
C GLN A 155 1.52 -0.37 -30.31
N GLU A 156 2.24 0.05 -31.35
CA GLU A 156 3.28 -0.77 -31.97
C GLU A 156 4.42 -1.03 -30.97
N GLY A 157 4.72 -2.30 -30.75
CA GLY A 157 5.71 -2.75 -29.77
C GLY A 157 5.71 -4.27 -29.61
N ASP A 158 6.57 -4.75 -28.71
CA ASP A 158 6.71 -6.17 -28.44
C ASP A 158 5.51 -6.71 -27.66
N LYS A 159 5.15 -7.97 -27.89
CA LYS A 159 4.09 -8.63 -27.14
C LYS A 159 4.62 -9.10 -25.78
N VAL A 160 3.98 -8.63 -24.72
CA VAL A 160 4.30 -8.95 -23.33
C VAL A 160 3.10 -9.65 -22.71
N VAL A 161 3.34 -10.79 -22.07
CA VAL A 161 2.30 -11.49 -21.29
C VAL A 161 2.30 -10.91 -19.87
N LEU A 162 1.15 -10.44 -19.45
CA LEU A 162 0.83 -10.10 -18.07
C LEU A 162 0.13 -11.31 -17.46
N GLU A 163 0.76 -11.89 -16.44
CA GLU A 163 0.27 -13.09 -15.75
C GLU A 163 -0.91 -12.80 -14.82
N ASN A 164 -1.63 -13.83 -14.42
CA ASN A 164 -2.73 -13.73 -13.46
C ASN A 164 -2.25 -13.28 -12.08
N GLU A 165 -2.78 -12.17 -11.58
CA GLU A 165 -2.51 -11.63 -10.24
C GLU A 165 -3.80 -11.04 -9.64
N ALA A 166 -3.77 -10.70 -8.35
CA ALA A 166 -4.94 -10.26 -7.59
C ALA A 166 -5.81 -9.19 -8.30
N ASN A 167 -5.21 -8.22 -8.98
CA ASN A 167 -5.91 -7.21 -9.78
C ASN A 167 -5.42 -7.18 -11.24
N GLN A 168 -5.13 -8.35 -11.80
CA GLN A 168 -4.71 -8.52 -13.18
C GLN A 168 -5.19 -9.87 -13.73
N ILE A 169 -6.13 -9.83 -14.67
CA ILE A 169 -6.50 -10.99 -15.48
C ILE A 169 -5.41 -11.19 -16.54
N THR A 170 -5.04 -12.45 -16.81
CA THR A 170 -4.02 -12.78 -17.80
C THR A 170 -4.32 -12.11 -19.14
N GLN A 171 -3.31 -11.46 -19.72
CA GLN A 171 -3.45 -10.79 -21.02
C GLN A 171 -2.12 -10.60 -21.73
N THR A 172 -2.15 -10.62 -23.06
CA THR A 172 -1.04 -10.17 -23.88
C THR A 172 -1.25 -8.70 -24.25
N VAL A 173 -0.30 -7.84 -23.89
CA VAL A 173 -0.28 -6.41 -24.20
C VAL A 173 0.95 -6.04 -25.00
N SER A 174 0.98 -4.84 -25.56
CA SER A 174 2.18 -4.29 -26.19
C SER A 174 3.12 -3.67 -25.13
N SER A 175 4.43 -3.73 -25.36
CA SER A 175 5.43 -2.98 -24.58
C SER A 175 5.12 -1.48 -24.58
N ASN A 176 4.61 -0.98 -25.71
CA ASN A 176 4.15 0.39 -25.87
C ASN A 176 2.63 0.44 -25.75
N ARG A 177 2.14 1.09 -24.70
CA ARG A 177 0.70 1.13 -24.41
C ARG A 177 0.31 2.31 -23.54
N ILE A 178 -0.94 2.72 -23.66
CA ILE A 178 -1.58 3.63 -22.71
C ILE A 178 -2.54 2.80 -21.86
N VAL A 179 -2.42 2.91 -20.54
CA VAL A 179 -3.32 2.30 -19.58
C VAL A 179 -4.09 3.41 -18.88
N LEU A 180 -5.42 3.34 -18.93
CA LEU A 180 -6.31 4.25 -18.24
C LEU A 180 -7.00 3.51 -17.11
N THR A 181 -6.89 4.02 -15.89
CA THR A 181 -7.54 3.48 -14.70
C THR A 181 -8.50 4.52 -14.12
N GLY A 182 -9.73 4.13 -13.81
CA GLY A 182 -10.73 5.05 -13.24
C GLY A 182 -11.65 4.37 -12.24
N GLY A 183 -11.96 5.07 -11.16
CA GLY A 183 -12.80 4.57 -10.06
C GLY A 183 -12.13 4.73 -8.71
N GLN A 184 -12.41 3.81 -7.78
CA GLN A 184 -11.80 3.77 -6.45
C GLN A 184 -10.55 2.89 -6.43
N PHE A 185 -9.41 3.47 -6.07
CA PHE A 185 -8.13 2.76 -5.91
C PHE A 185 -7.18 3.56 -5.00
N SER A 186 -6.03 2.97 -4.63
CA SER A 186 -4.97 3.73 -3.96
C SER A 186 -4.04 4.32 -5.01
N THR A 187 -3.69 5.59 -4.92
CA THR A 187 -2.70 6.22 -5.81
C THR A 187 -1.38 5.44 -5.81
N LEU A 188 -1.00 4.89 -4.65
CA LEU A 188 0.20 4.07 -4.49
C LEU A 188 0.16 2.78 -5.32
N ASP A 189 -1.01 2.26 -5.67
CA ASP A 189 -1.12 1.07 -6.52
C ASP A 189 -0.50 1.31 -7.91
N ILE A 190 -0.42 2.57 -8.35
CA ILE A 190 0.06 2.96 -9.68
C ILE A 190 1.45 3.61 -9.62
N PHE A 191 1.70 4.47 -8.62
CA PHE A 191 2.93 5.27 -8.60
C PHE A 191 4.05 4.64 -7.79
N ASP A 192 3.74 3.92 -6.71
CA ASP A 192 4.74 3.38 -5.78
C ASP A 192 4.80 1.85 -5.86
N ASP A 193 4.98 1.31 -7.06
CA ASP A 193 5.06 -0.14 -7.28
C ASP A 193 6.48 -0.68 -7.07
N SER A 194 6.96 -0.55 -5.83
CA SER A 194 8.26 -1.06 -5.43
C SER A 194 8.21 -2.56 -5.09
N ARG A 195 9.07 -3.32 -5.79
CA ARG A 195 9.25 -4.76 -5.56
C ARG A 195 9.71 -5.09 -4.12
N TYR A 196 10.33 -4.13 -3.43
CA TYR A 196 11.04 -4.40 -2.17
C TYR A 196 10.36 -3.81 -0.93
N ALA A 197 9.55 -2.77 -1.08
CA ALA A 197 8.90 -2.06 0.03
C ALA A 197 7.64 -1.35 -0.47
N LYS A 198 6.50 -1.58 0.19
CA LYS A 198 5.18 -0.96 -0.04
C LYS A 198 4.11 -1.64 0.80
N ASP A 199 4.03 -2.98 0.71
CA ASP A 199 2.94 -3.74 1.33
C ASP A 199 3.31 -4.16 2.76
N PRO A 200 2.67 -3.56 3.79
CA PRO A 200 2.98 -3.87 5.18
C PRO A 200 2.58 -5.29 5.59
N ARG A 201 1.84 -6.01 4.75
CA ARG A 201 1.35 -7.37 5.01
C ARG A 201 2.37 -8.45 4.65
N ILE A 202 3.29 -8.16 3.73
CA ILE A 202 4.25 -9.14 3.20
C ILE A 202 5.70 -8.64 3.16
N GLN A 203 5.95 -7.34 3.30
CA GLN A 203 7.28 -6.72 3.31
C GLN A 203 7.59 -6.07 4.67
N PHE A 204 7.71 -4.74 4.74
CA PHE A 204 8.01 -3.99 5.96
C PHE A 204 6.72 -3.52 6.62
N MET A 205 6.46 -3.98 7.84
CA MET A 205 5.25 -3.61 8.58
C MET A 205 5.14 -2.12 8.92
N ASN A 206 6.25 -1.40 9.02
CA ASN A 206 6.23 0.00 9.46
C ASN A 206 5.69 0.92 8.36
N TRP A 207 4.75 1.80 8.71
CA TRP A 207 4.09 2.73 7.79
C TRP A 207 5.06 3.61 7.00
N GLY A 208 6.21 3.96 7.57
CA GLY A 208 7.24 4.74 6.87
C GLY A 208 7.87 4.02 5.66
N ASN A 209 7.55 2.75 5.42
CA ASN A 209 7.97 1.99 4.24
C ASN A 209 6.81 1.67 3.29
N MET A 210 5.62 2.25 3.51
CA MET A 210 4.44 2.02 2.68
C MET A 210 4.29 3.01 1.52
N THR A 211 4.93 4.18 1.64
CA THR A 211 4.82 5.30 0.70
C THR A 211 6.11 6.12 0.73
N TYR A 212 6.21 7.07 -0.19
CA TYR A 212 7.26 8.09 -0.20
C TYR A 212 7.39 8.80 1.15
N LEU A 213 8.62 8.99 1.61
CA LEU A 213 8.92 9.79 2.81
C LEU A 213 8.89 11.30 2.55
N ALA A 214 9.00 11.72 1.28
CA ALA A 214 9.16 13.12 0.90
C ALA A 214 7.84 13.86 0.68
N TYR A 215 6.77 13.16 0.29
CA TYR A 215 5.45 13.73 0.04
C TYR A 215 4.37 12.66 0.20
N ASP A 216 3.15 13.10 0.49
CA ASP A 216 1.99 12.24 0.68
C ASP A 216 1.12 12.14 -0.59
N TYR A 217 0.11 11.31 -0.57
CA TYR A 217 -0.82 11.08 -1.68
C TYR A 217 -2.27 11.36 -1.27
N ALA A 218 -3.11 11.70 -2.24
CA ALA A 218 -4.52 11.94 -1.98
C ALA A 218 -5.27 10.63 -1.68
N ALA A 219 -5.75 10.51 -0.44
CA ALA A 219 -6.49 9.35 0.05
C ALA A 219 -7.49 9.72 1.15
N ASP A 220 -8.49 8.87 1.32
CA ASP A 220 -9.30 8.82 2.53
C ASP A 220 -8.50 8.24 3.72
N ALA A 221 -9.11 8.22 4.90
CA ALA A 221 -8.49 7.69 6.12
C ALA A 221 -7.99 6.22 6.02
N ARG A 222 -8.36 5.49 4.96
CA ARG A 222 -7.96 4.09 4.73
C ARG A 222 -6.95 3.93 3.60
N GLY A 223 -6.49 5.01 2.99
CA GLY A 223 -5.49 4.97 1.93
C GLY A 223 -6.07 4.78 0.52
N TYR A 224 -7.38 5.00 0.32
CA TYR A 224 -8.04 4.88 -0.97
C TYR A 224 -8.73 6.18 -1.37
N SER A 225 -8.84 6.46 -2.67
CA SER A 225 -9.64 7.58 -3.16
C SER A 225 -10.29 7.23 -4.49
N TRP A 226 -11.13 8.13 -4.99
CA TRP A 226 -11.74 8.06 -6.31
C TRP A 226 -11.00 9.00 -7.27
N GLY A 227 -10.75 8.56 -8.49
CA GLY A 227 -10.08 9.39 -9.47
C GLY A 227 -9.84 8.73 -10.81
N LEU A 228 -8.94 9.34 -11.57
CA LEU A 228 -8.47 8.88 -12.86
C LEU A 228 -6.93 8.87 -12.85
N ALA A 229 -6.36 7.83 -13.43
CA ALA A 229 -4.92 7.71 -13.65
C ALA A 229 -4.65 7.24 -15.08
N GLY A 230 -3.60 7.81 -15.68
CA GLY A 230 -3.08 7.42 -16.98
C GLY A 230 -1.62 7.00 -16.85
N GLU A 231 -1.27 5.91 -17.51
CA GLU A 231 0.09 5.40 -17.59
C GLU A 231 0.46 5.22 -19.07
N TRP A 232 1.54 5.84 -19.51
CA TRP A 232 2.06 5.70 -20.87
C TRP A 232 3.39 4.97 -20.84
N TYR A 233 3.38 3.73 -21.29
CA TYR A 233 4.53 2.86 -21.40
C TYR A 233 5.19 3.05 -22.77
N LEU A 234 6.50 3.28 -22.75
CA LEU A 234 7.38 3.52 -23.90
C LEU A 234 8.68 2.74 -23.72
N ASP A 235 8.70 1.50 -24.18
CA ASP A 235 9.79 0.53 -24.00
C ASP A 235 10.25 0.45 -22.52
N ASN A 236 11.34 1.13 -22.18
CA ASN A 236 11.94 1.14 -20.84
C ASN A 236 11.45 2.29 -19.95
N TRP A 237 10.58 3.15 -20.46
CA TRP A 237 10.04 4.31 -19.76
C TRP A 237 8.55 4.14 -19.48
N VAL A 238 8.11 4.73 -18.38
CA VAL A 238 6.69 4.90 -18.09
C VAL A 238 6.47 6.29 -17.54
N MET A 239 5.53 7.01 -18.15
CA MET A 239 5.04 8.30 -17.65
C MET A 239 3.68 8.08 -17.01
N ARG A 240 3.47 8.63 -15.82
CA ARG A 240 2.22 8.47 -15.08
C ARG A 240 1.68 9.83 -14.67
N ALA A 241 0.37 9.97 -14.72
CA ALA A 241 -0.33 11.15 -14.24
C ALA A 241 -1.67 10.71 -13.64
N SER A 242 -2.08 11.32 -12.55
CA SER A 242 -3.37 11.06 -11.93
C SER A 242 -3.99 12.30 -11.32
N ARG A 243 -5.31 12.25 -11.20
CA ARG A 243 -6.11 13.19 -10.41
C ARG A 243 -7.04 12.42 -9.52
N MET A 244 -6.89 12.64 -8.22
CA MET A 244 -7.61 11.93 -7.17
C MET A 244 -8.40 12.91 -6.30
N LEU A 245 -9.57 12.50 -5.83
CA LEU A 245 -10.33 13.27 -4.85
C LEU A 245 -9.58 13.36 -3.53
N ALA A 246 -9.74 14.47 -2.82
CA ALA A 246 -9.27 14.63 -1.45
C ALA A 246 -10.44 14.54 -0.45
N PRO A 247 -10.19 14.13 0.80
CA PRO A 247 -11.22 14.09 1.83
C PRO A 247 -11.68 15.50 2.23
N LYS A 248 -12.93 15.64 2.65
CA LYS A 248 -13.52 16.92 3.11
C LYS A 248 -12.83 17.47 4.36
N SER A 249 -12.34 16.58 5.20
CA SER A 249 -11.57 16.90 6.40
C SER A 249 -10.27 16.10 6.43
N PRO A 250 -9.19 16.62 7.03
CA PRO A 250 -7.95 15.87 7.20
C PRO A 250 -8.20 14.52 7.88
N ASN A 251 -7.62 13.44 7.35
CA ASN A 251 -7.82 12.06 7.80
C ASN A 251 -9.31 11.63 7.88
N GLY A 252 -10.16 12.26 7.08
CA GLY A 252 -11.58 11.93 6.95
C GLY A 252 -11.82 10.81 5.94
N ARG A 253 -13.00 10.19 6.03
CA ARG A 253 -13.46 9.17 5.07
C ARG A 253 -14.29 9.74 3.93
N ASP A 254 -14.96 10.85 4.18
CA ASP A 254 -15.87 11.46 3.22
C ASP A 254 -15.07 12.27 2.19
N LEU A 255 -15.11 11.83 0.93
CA LEU A 255 -14.46 12.52 -0.17
C LEU A 255 -15.23 13.77 -0.59
N ASN A 256 -14.50 14.81 -1.03
CA ASN A 256 -15.07 15.95 -1.72
C ASN A 256 -15.16 15.64 -3.21
N TRP A 257 -16.37 15.55 -3.75
CA TRP A 257 -16.62 15.16 -5.15
C TRP A 257 -16.42 16.29 -6.17
N GLN A 258 -16.00 17.48 -5.73
CA GLN A 258 -15.64 18.60 -6.61
C GLN A 258 -14.22 18.43 -7.17
N ILE A 259 -14.00 17.43 -8.02
CA ILE A 259 -12.67 17.02 -8.54
C ILE A 259 -11.88 18.13 -9.26
N PHE A 260 -12.55 19.19 -9.72
CA PHE A 260 -11.88 20.33 -10.35
C PHE A 260 -11.52 21.47 -9.38
N ASN A 261 -12.00 21.39 -8.13
CA ASN A 261 -11.75 22.40 -7.08
C ASN A 261 -10.88 21.85 -5.95
N THR A 262 -11.03 20.58 -5.61
CA THR A 262 -10.34 19.93 -4.48
C THR A 262 -9.86 18.56 -4.91
N TYR A 263 -8.56 18.46 -5.19
CA TYR A 263 -7.93 17.28 -5.76
C TYR A 263 -6.47 17.18 -5.32
N GLY A 264 -5.90 15.99 -5.46
CA GLY A 264 -4.45 15.79 -5.51
C GLY A 264 -4.06 15.28 -6.89
N ASP A 265 -3.09 15.95 -7.50
CA ASP A 265 -2.46 15.52 -8.75
C ASP A 265 -1.09 14.91 -8.43
N GLN A 266 -0.73 13.85 -9.16
CA GLN A 266 0.56 13.19 -9.09
C GLN A 266 1.01 12.73 -10.47
#